data_AF-A0A3E5GT80-F1
#
_entry.id   AF-A0A3E5GT80-F1
#
_cell.length_a   1.000
_cell.length_b   1.000
_cell.length_c   1.000
_cell.angle_alpha   90.00
_cell.angle_beta   90.00
_cell.angle_gamma   90.00
#
_symmetry.space_group_name_H-M   'P 1'
#
loop_
_entity.id
_entity.type
_entity.pdbx_description
1 polymer ?
#
loop_
_entity_poly.entity_id
_entity_poly.type
_entity_poly.pdbx_seq_one_letter_code
_entity_poly.pdbx_strand_id
1 'polypeptide(L)'
;MNSTLVFYIFFCILLISSVIIIVTRWKRYTKYSNGTYINAGQNLIFETEMSQSEIIRQLKTHNANDTLEYDFFEKNNEYFLKVKGIKRLFFNGILTSTFKVEFGGNTQKYIIIHRCNNFQLLYSSGYEAEIFEFMVKKLNCVPQKEVKEI
;
A
#
# COMPACT_ATOMS: atom_id res chain seq x y z
N MET A 1 38.28 24.51 9.85
CA MET A 1 37.28 23.64 10.50
C MET A 1 37.81 22.21 10.44
N ASN A 2 37.86 21.49 11.56
CA ASN A 2 38.51 20.18 11.62
C ASN A 2 37.73 19.16 10.76
N SER A 3 38.35 18.59 9.73
CA SER A 3 37.68 17.71 8.73
C SER A 3 36.91 16.57 9.40
N THR A 4 37.47 16.01 10.47
CA THR A 4 36.85 14.98 11.31
C THR A 4 35.56 15.46 11.99
N LEU A 5 35.53 16.69 12.50
CA LEU A 5 34.34 17.25 13.14
C LEU A 5 33.21 17.45 12.12
N VAL A 6 33.54 17.93 10.91
CA VAL A 6 32.56 18.10 9.82
C VAL A 6 31.96 16.77 9.39
N PHE A 7 32.80 15.73 9.29
CA PHE A 7 32.34 14.37 8.99
C PHE A 7 31.32 13.86 10.02
N TYR A 8 31.60 13.98 11.32
CA TYR A 8 30.65 13.53 12.35
C TYR A 8 29.35 14.34 12.35
N ILE A 9 29.41 15.65 12.18
CA ILE A 9 28.22 16.49 12.08
C ILE A 9 27.34 16.06 10.90
N PHE A 10 27.95 15.80 9.73
CA PHE A 10 27.24 15.32 8.56
C PHE A 10 26.53 13.98 8.82
N PHE A 11 27.23 13.01 9.42
CA PHE A 11 26.62 11.72 9.77
C PHE A 11 25.49 11.85 10.80
N CYS A 12 25.65 12.71 11.81
CA CYS A 12 24.58 13.00 12.77
C CYS A 12 23.33 13.57 12.10
N ILE A 13 23.49 14.51 11.17
CA ILE A 13 22.38 15.09 10.41
C ILE A 13 21.68 14.01 9.56
N LEU A 14 22.44 13.16 8.86
CA LEU A 14 21.89 12.05 8.08
C LEU A 14 21.11 11.08 8.97
N LEU A 15 21.66 10.73 10.13
CA LEU A 15 21.03 9.80 11.07
C LEU A 15 19.72 10.37 11.59
N ILE A 16 19.72 11.60 12.09
CA ILE A 16 18.50 12.27 12.57
C ILE A 16 17.45 12.37 11.45
N SER A 17 17.86 12.77 10.25
CA SER A 17 16.95 12.86 9.09
C SER A 17 16.34 11.49 8.75
N SER A 18 17.14 10.43 8.78
CA SER A 18 16.67 9.07 8.52
C SER A 18 15.63 8.62 9.55
N VAL A 19 15.85 8.91 10.84
CA VAL A 19 14.92 8.57 11.93
C VAL A 19 13.60 9.31 11.76
N ILE A 20 13.65 10.61 11.43
CA ILE A 20 12.43 11.40 11.17
C ILE A 20 11.64 10.81 10.00
N ILE A 21 12.30 10.45 8.90
CA ILE A 21 11.65 9.81 7.74
C ILE A 21 11.00 8.49 8.14
N ILE A 22 11.68 7.65 8.92
CA ILE A 22 11.14 6.36 9.37
C ILE A 22 9.91 6.57 10.28
N VAL A 23 9.99 7.47 11.25
CA VAL A 23 8.90 7.75 12.20
C VAL A 23 7.68 8.33 11.49
N THR A 24 7.87 9.31 10.59
CA THR A 24 6.78 9.92 9.82
C THR A 24 6.10 8.90 8.90
N ARG A 25 6.89 8.01 8.29
CA ARG A 25 6.40 6.90 7.48
C ARG A 25 5.59 5.91 8.33
N TRP A 26 6.09 5.50 9.49
CA TRP A 26 5.41 4.56 10.39
C TRP A 26 4.10 5.12 10.97
N LYS A 27 4.07 6.40 11.36
CA LYS A 27 2.84 7.08 11.81
C LYS A 27 1.75 7.04 10.74
N ARG A 28 2.13 7.29 9.49
CA ARG A 28 1.20 7.25 8.34
C ARG A 28 0.63 5.86 8.14
N TYR A 29 1.50 4.84 8.19
CA TYR A 29 1.11 3.45 8.00
C TYR A 29 0.17 2.97 9.09
N THR A 30 0.45 3.34 10.34
CA THR A 30 -0.43 3.05 11.48
C THR A 30 -1.80 3.70 11.30
N LYS A 31 -1.84 4.97 10.83
CA LYS A 31 -3.09 5.69 10.59
C LYS A 31 -3.96 5.01 9.52
N TYR A 32 -3.39 4.72 8.34
CA TYR A 32 -4.20 4.19 7.23
C TYR A 32 -4.43 2.69 7.26
N SER A 33 -3.61 1.94 7.99
CA SER A 33 -3.89 0.52 8.27
C SER A 33 -4.76 0.32 9.49
N ASN A 34 -5.16 1.37 10.22
CA ASN A 34 -5.88 1.22 11.48
C ASN A 34 -5.17 0.25 12.47
N GLY A 35 -3.83 0.25 12.47
CA GLY A 35 -3.01 -0.67 13.28
C GLY A 35 -3.05 -2.14 12.85
N THR A 36 -3.56 -2.46 11.66
CA THR A 36 -3.58 -3.83 11.12
C THR A 36 -2.33 -4.18 10.33
N TYR A 37 -1.48 -3.20 9.97
CA TYR A 37 -0.21 -3.48 9.31
C TYR A 37 0.78 -4.09 10.31
N ILE A 38 1.09 -5.38 10.13
CA ILE A 38 2.05 -6.11 10.97
C ILE A 38 3.43 -6.12 10.33
N ASN A 39 3.56 -6.80 9.19
CA ASN A 39 4.83 -7.03 8.51
C ASN A 39 4.67 -7.07 7.00
N ALA A 40 5.80 -6.94 6.30
CA ALA A 40 5.89 -7.19 4.87
C ALA A 40 5.39 -8.60 4.52
N GLY A 41 4.57 -8.71 3.47
CA GLY A 41 4.08 -9.99 2.94
C GLY A 41 2.79 -10.50 3.57
N GLN A 42 2.12 -9.72 4.42
CA GLN A 42 0.78 -10.05 4.91
C GLN A 42 -0.28 -9.83 3.81
N ASN A 43 -1.40 -10.54 3.91
CA ASN A 43 -2.59 -10.20 3.13
C ASN A 43 -3.19 -8.90 3.66
N LEU A 44 -3.62 -8.01 2.77
CA LEU A 44 -4.24 -6.75 3.15
C LEU A 44 -5.76 -6.94 3.05
N ILE A 45 -6.46 -6.76 4.17
CA ILE A 45 -7.90 -7.01 4.26
C ILE A 45 -8.61 -5.68 4.51
N PHE A 46 -9.63 -5.41 3.70
CA PHE A 46 -10.43 -4.20 3.77
C PHE A 46 -11.91 -4.56 3.81
N GLU A 47 -12.63 -4.02 4.79
CA GLU A 47 -14.09 -4.08 4.85
C GLU A 47 -14.69 -2.87 4.13
N THR A 48 -15.78 -3.10 3.40
CA THR A 48 -16.48 -2.06 2.66
C THR A 48 -17.96 -2.40 2.51
N GLU A 49 -18.80 -1.36 2.49
CA GLU A 49 -20.23 -1.46 2.22
C GLU A 49 -20.55 -1.36 0.72
N MET A 50 -19.55 -1.05 -0.09
CA MET A 50 -19.68 -0.86 -1.52
C MET A 50 -19.86 -2.20 -2.25
N SER A 51 -20.70 -2.23 -3.28
CA SER A 51 -20.85 -3.43 -4.12
C SER A 51 -19.58 -3.71 -4.92
N GLN A 52 -19.33 -4.99 -5.24
CA GLN A 52 -18.19 -5.41 -6.06
C GLN A 52 -18.12 -4.67 -7.41
N SER A 53 -19.26 -4.47 -8.07
CA SER A 53 -19.32 -3.76 -9.36
C SER A 53 -18.87 -2.30 -9.24
N GLU A 54 -19.25 -1.62 -8.16
CA GLU A 54 -18.85 -0.24 -7.90
C GLU A 54 -17.35 -0.16 -7.57
N ILE A 55 -16.83 -1.09 -6.77
CA ILE A 55 -15.38 -1.18 -6.48
C ILE A 55 -14.59 -1.35 -7.78
N ILE A 56 -14.98 -2.30 -8.62
CA ILE A 56 -14.32 -2.55 -9.91
C ILE A 56 -14.37 -1.31 -10.79
N ARG A 57 -15.50 -0.62 -10.84
CA ARG A 57 -15.66 0.63 -11.61
C ARG A 57 -14.68 1.70 -11.12
N GLN A 58 -14.64 1.95 -9.80
CA GLN A 58 -13.75 2.95 -9.22
C GLN A 58 -12.27 2.60 -9.37
N LEU A 59 -11.89 1.33 -9.25
CA LEU A 59 -10.52 0.89 -9.48
C LEU A 59 -10.11 1.02 -10.94
N LYS A 60 -11.01 0.77 -11.92
CA LYS A 60 -10.72 1.01 -13.34
C LYS A 60 -10.61 2.49 -13.71
N THR A 61 -11.27 3.38 -12.98
CA THR A 61 -11.24 4.82 -13.25
C THR A 61 -10.15 5.51 -12.45
N HIS A 62 -9.10 5.97 -13.13
CA HIS A 62 -8.04 6.76 -12.49
C HIS A 62 -8.54 8.14 -12.07
N ASN A 63 -8.11 8.60 -10.90
CA ASN A 63 -8.36 9.94 -10.38
C ASN A 63 -7.02 10.65 -10.14
N ALA A 64 -7.01 11.97 -10.32
CA ALA A 64 -5.87 12.82 -9.97
C ALA A 64 -5.48 12.64 -8.50
N ASN A 65 -6.46 12.45 -7.61
CA ASN A 65 -6.26 12.28 -6.17
C ASN A 65 -5.73 10.91 -5.75
N ASP A 66 -5.57 9.97 -6.68
CA ASP A 66 -5.03 8.64 -6.37
C ASP A 66 -3.59 8.76 -5.87
N THR A 67 -3.27 8.05 -4.80
CA THR A 67 -1.93 8.08 -4.19
C THR A 67 -0.93 7.17 -4.90
N LEU A 68 -1.43 6.20 -5.68
CA LEU A 68 -0.63 5.26 -6.45
C LEU A 68 -0.75 5.53 -7.95
N GLU A 69 0.33 5.21 -8.65
CA GLU A 69 0.31 4.95 -10.09
C GLU A 69 0.07 3.44 -10.25
N TYR A 70 -1.04 3.02 -10.84
CA TYR A 70 -1.45 1.62 -10.83
C TYR A 70 -2.24 1.25 -12.09
N ASP A 71 -2.29 -0.03 -12.44
CA ASP A 71 -3.27 -0.58 -13.38
C ASP A 71 -4.14 -1.59 -12.65
N PHE A 72 -5.46 -1.58 -12.90
CA PHE A 72 -6.37 -2.61 -12.43
C PHE A 72 -6.93 -3.40 -13.62
N PHE A 73 -6.74 -4.72 -13.62
CA PHE A 73 -7.13 -5.57 -14.74
C PHE A 73 -7.66 -6.93 -14.27
N GLU A 74 -8.38 -7.59 -15.16
CA GLU A 74 -8.93 -8.92 -14.96
C GLU A 74 -8.23 -9.91 -15.90
N LYS A 75 -7.89 -11.10 -15.39
CA LYS A 75 -7.28 -12.17 -16.17
C LYS A 75 -7.75 -13.50 -15.61
N ASN A 76 -8.28 -14.38 -16.46
CA ASN A 76 -8.78 -15.71 -16.07
C ASN A 76 -9.83 -15.66 -14.94
N ASN A 77 -10.76 -14.70 -14.98
CA ASN A 77 -11.76 -14.43 -13.92
C ASN A 77 -11.17 -14.05 -12.56
N GLU A 78 -9.89 -13.67 -12.50
CA GLU A 78 -9.24 -13.13 -11.30
C GLU A 78 -8.90 -11.65 -11.51
N TYR A 79 -8.98 -10.87 -10.44
CA TYR A 79 -8.65 -9.44 -10.48
C TYR A 79 -7.24 -9.19 -9.97
N PHE A 80 -6.57 -8.21 -10.58
CA PHE A 80 -5.20 -7.86 -10.25
C PHE A 80 -5.01 -6.36 -10.17
N LEU A 81 -4.26 -5.92 -9.16
CA LEU A 81 -3.79 -4.56 -8.97
C LEU A 81 -2.28 -4.53 -9.22
N LYS A 82 -1.85 -3.92 -10.32
CA LYS A 82 -0.43 -3.70 -10.61
C LYS A 82 -0.04 -2.29 -10.20
N VAL A 83 0.71 -2.17 -9.12
CA VAL A 83 1.26 -0.90 -8.66
C VAL A 83 2.56 -0.62 -9.41
N LYS A 84 2.63 0.54 -10.07
CA LYS A 84 3.80 1.02 -10.82
C LYS A 84 4.64 2.03 -10.05
N GLY A 85 4.04 2.69 -9.06
CA GLY A 85 4.69 3.77 -8.33
C GLY A 85 3.79 4.41 -7.29
N ILE A 86 4.37 5.31 -6.51
CA ILE A 86 3.67 6.14 -5.53
C ILE A 86 3.76 7.57 -6.04
N LYS A 87 2.62 8.22 -6.34
CA LYS A 87 2.64 9.52 -7.02
C LYS A 87 3.42 10.61 -6.28
N ARG A 88 3.54 10.50 -4.96
CA ARG A 88 4.31 11.44 -4.12
C ARG A 88 5.83 11.30 -4.27
N LEU A 89 6.32 10.22 -4.91
CA LEU A 89 7.74 9.96 -5.14
C LEU A 89 8.04 10.08 -6.64
N PHE A 90 9.25 10.55 -6.96
CA PHE A 90 9.68 10.78 -8.34
C PHE A 90 10.10 9.52 -9.12
N PHE A 91 10.00 8.32 -8.51
CA PHE A 91 10.50 7.06 -9.08
C PHE A 91 9.39 6.15 -9.64
N ASN A 92 8.41 6.73 -10.34
CA ASN A 92 7.30 5.96 -10.92
C ASN A 92 7.76 5.12 -12.12
N GLY A 93 7.31 3.86 -12.19
CA GLY A 93 7.58 2.96 -13.32
C GLY A 93 8.88 2.15 -13.23
N ILE A 94 9.74 2.41 -12.24
CA ILE A 94 11.01 1.68 -12.04
C ILE A 94 10.77 0.36 -11.32
N LEU A 95 9.89 0.37 -10.31
CA LEU A 95 9.61 -0.78 -9.46
C LEU A 95 8.12 -1.08 -9.53
N THR A 96 7.75 -2.19 -10.15
CA THR A 96 6.34 -2.57 -10.28
C THR A 96 6.05 -3.83 -9.47
N SER A 97 4.88 -3.88 -8.84
CA SER A 97 4.43 -5.06 -8.11
C SER A 97 2.97 -5.37 -8.38
N THR A 98 2.68 -6.65 -8.61
CA THR A 98 1.34 -7.13 -8.92
C THR A 98 0.77 -7.85 -7.71
N PHE A 99 -0.44 -7.45 -7.35
CA PHE A 99 -1.22 -8.04 -6.27
C PHE A 99 -2.51 -8.63 -6.86
N LYS A 100 -2.92 -9.78 -6.36
CA LYS A 100 -4.22 -10.38 -6.66
C LYS A 100 -5.25 -9.76 -5.74
N VAL A 101 -6.39 -9.40 -6.29
CA VAL A 101 -7.53 -8.83 -5.56
C VAL A 101 -8.63 -9.87 -5.56
N GLU A 102 -9.06 -10.25 -4.36
CA GLU A 102 -10.13 -11.19 -4.09
C GLU A 102 -11.26 -10.48 -3.36
N PHE A 103 -12.50 -10.82 -3.72
CA PHE A 103 -13.69 -10.31 -3.06
C PHE A 103 -14.29 -11.45 -2.24
N GLY A 104 -14.27 -11.33 -0.91
CA GLY A 104 -14.55 -12.43 0.02
C GLY A 104 -15.55 -12.08 1.14
N GLY A 105 -16.00 -13.12 1.85
CA GLY A 105 -16.99 -13.07 2.95
C GLY A 105 -18.41 -13.44 2.49
N ASN A 106 -19.25 -13.91 3.43
CA ASN A 106 -20.64 -14.35 3.16
C ASN A 106 -21.47 -13.36 2.33
N THR A 107 -21.20 -12.05 2.48
CA THR A 107 -21.86 -10.97 1.73
C THR A 107 -20.91 -10.17 0.83
N GLN A 108 -19.74 -10.70 0.46
CA GLN A 108 -18.72 -10.00 -0.35
C GLN A 108 -18.35 -8.59 0.18
N LYS A 109 -18.33 -8.43 1.50
CA LYS A 109 -18.00 -7.15 2.16
C LYS A 109 -16.50 -6.92 2.31
N TYR A 110 -15.68 -7.91 1.95
CA TYR A 110 -14.23 -7.82 2.09
C TYR A 110 -13.53 -7.76 0.73
N ILE A 111 -12.56 -6.87 0.65
CA ILE A 111 -11.53 -6.86 -0.40
C ILE A 111 -10.26 -7.39 0.24
N ILE A 112 -9.73 -8.48 -0.31
CA ILE A 112 -8.52 -9.11 0.15
C ILE A 112 -7.47 -8.95 -0.95
N ILE A 113 -6.38 -8.27 -0.62
CA ILE A 113 -5.26 -8.07 -1.53
C ILE A 113 -4.16 -9.05 -1.15
N HIS A 114 -3.98 -10.04 -2.02
CA HIS A 114 -2.95 -11.06 -1.93
C HIS A 114 -1.72 -10.65 -2.74
N ARG A 115 -0.57 -11.05 -2.25
CA ARG A 115 0.67 -10.89 -2.98
C ARG A 115 0.87 -12.04 -3.97
N CYS A 116 1.24 -11.75 -5.21
CA CYS A 116 1.43 -12.79 -6.22
C CYS A 116 2.84 -13.41 -6.26
N ASN A 117 3.91 -12.66 -5.94
CA ASN A 117 5.30 -13.14 -6.14
C ASN A 117 6.28 -12.79 -5.00
N ASN A 118 7.11 -13.77 -4.62
CA ASN A 118 8.13 -13.65 -3.56
C ASN A 118 9.38 -12.83 -3.95
N PHE A 119 9.78 -12.80 -5.23
CA PHE A 119 11.04 -12.17 -5.68
C PHE A 119 11.07 -10.63 -5.54
N GLN A 120 9.92 -9.99 -5.34
CA GLN A 120 9.79 -8.54 -5.16
C GLN A 120 9.75 -8.10 -3.69
N LEU A 121 10.26 -8.92 -2.75
CA LEU A 121 10.04 -8.76 -1.29
C LEU A 121 10.49 -7.40 -0.73
N LEU A 122 11.62 -6.87 -1.21
CA LEU A 122 12.10 -5.56 -0.76
C LEU A 122 11.18 -4.40 -1.18
N TYR A 123 10.52 -4.50 -2.34
CA TYR A 123 9.74 -3.39 -2.91
C TYR A 123 8.24 -3.49 -2.62
N SER A 124 7.72 -4.71 -2.59
CA SER A 124 6.31 -4.98 -2.23
C SER A 124 6.00 -4.56 -0.79
N SER A 125 6.94 -4.74 0.15
CA SER A 125 6.82 -4.20 1.52
C SER A 125 6.61 -2.67 1.53
N GLY A 126 7.23 -1.97 0.57
CA GLY A 126 7.08 -0.53 0.40
C GLY A 126 5.71 -0.14 -0.15
N TYR A 127 5.10 -0.99 -0.99
CA TYR A 127 3.78 -0.74 -1.58
C TYR A 127 2.62 -1.15 -0.68
N GLU A 128 2.74 -2.23 0.11
CA GLU A 128 1.66 -2.71 0.99
C GLU A 128 1.10 -1.60 1.89
N ALA A 129 1.98 -0.83 2.51
CA ALA A 129 1.59 0.27 3.37
C ALA A 129 0.98 1.46 2.62
N GLU A 130 1.34 1.65 1.35
CA GLU A 130 0.79 2.70 0.49
C GLU A 130 -0.54 2.24 -0.15
N ILE A 131 -0.74 0.93 -0.32
CA ILE A 131 -2.02 0.32 -0.71
C ILE A 131 -3.06 0.57 0.37
N PHE A 132 -2.71 0.51 1.67
CA PHE A 132 -3.65 0.93 2.73
C PHE A 132 -4.15 2.36 2.53
N GLU A 133 -3.25 3.33 2.33
CA GLU A 133 -3.64 4.72 2.09
C GLU A 133 -4.48 4.86 0.81
N PHE A 134 -4.09 4.18 -0.26
CA PHE A 134 -4.81 4.18 -1.53
C PHE A 134 -6.23 3.66 -1.37
N MET A 135 -6.40 2.48 -0.79
CA MET A 135 -7.70 1.81 -0.65
C MET A 135 -8.64 2.62 0.25
N VAL A 136 -8.15 3.16 1.37
CA VAL A 136 -8.93 4.01 2.27
C VAL A 136 -9.38 5.29 1.57
N LYS A 137 -8.50 5.96 0.80
CA LYS A 137 -8.86 7.22 0.11
C LYS A 137 -9.71 7.00 -1.13
N LYS A 138 -9.45 5.92 -1.88
CA LYS A 138 -10.12 5.63 -3.15
C LYS A 138 -11.51 5.09 -2.94
N LEU A 139 -11.64 4.10 -2.06
CA LEU A 139 -12.86 3.30 -1.91
C LEU A 139 -13.56 3.52 -0.56
N ASN A 140 -13.01 4.36 0.32
CA ASN A 140 -13.54 4.60 1.66
C ASN A 140 -13.70 3.32 2.50
N CYS A 141 -12.80 2.35 2.31
CA CYS A 141 -12.83 1.08 3.01
C CYS A 141 -12.11 1.14 4.37
N VAL A 142 -12.43 0.19 5.24
CA VAL A 142 -11.88 0.08 6.59
C VAL A 142 -10.92 -1.11 6.68
N PRO A 143 -9.64 -0.91 6.99
CA PRO A 143 -8.69 -1.99 7.21
C PRO A 143 -9.13 -2.93 8.34
N GLN A 144 -9.04 -4.24 8.12
CA GLN A 144 -9.32 -5.27 9.13
C GLN A 144 -8.12 -6.21 9.30
N LYS A 145 -8.01 -6.83 10.47
CA LYS A 145 -6.96 -7.84 10.75
C LYS A 145 -7.27 -9.19 10.11
N GLU A 146 -8.56 -9.51 10.04
CA GLU A 146 -9.07 -10.80 9.57
C GLU A 146 -10.47 -10.62 8.98
N VAL A 147 -10.89 -11.58 8.15
CA VAL A 147 -12.26 -11.67 7.67
C VAL A 147 -13.11 -12.23 8.79
N LYS A 148 -14.14 -11.50 9.22
CA LYS A 148 -15.08 -12.02 10.22
C LYS A 148 -16.09 -12.91 9.51
N GLU A 149 -16.06 -14.21 9.81
CA GLU A 149 -17.17 -15.10 9.50
C GLU A 149 -18.30 -14.78 10.49
N ILE A 150 -19.32 -14.07 10.02
CA ILE A 150 -20.60 -13.91 10.72
C ILE A 150 -21.64 -14.72 9.95
#